data_AF-U9W4M3-F1
#
_entry.id   AF-U9W4M3-F1
#
_cell.length_a   1.000
_cell.length_b   1.000
_cell.length_c   1.000
_cell.angle_alpha   90.00
_cell.angle_beta   90.00
_cell.angle_gamma   90.00
#
_symmetry.space_group_name_H-M   'P 1'
#
loop_
_entity.id
_entity.type
_entity.pdbx_description
1 polymer ?
#
loop_
_entity_poly.entity_id
_entity_poly.type
_entity_poly.pdbx_seq_one_letter_code
_entity_poly.pdbx_strand_id
1 'polypeptide(L)'
;MSLFRPAHHRSLLNHTSRLLQKPHQITIKHPSYLKMSFRDYSNIETPASCYVDFCLIPVGTGNVSVAKEVAEVQRVLAASGLKSTMHSAGTTVEGSWDEVMKVIGQVHAVVHQGGVKRVQTSMRVGTRIDKKQTAEDKVKRVQAILSEDQKGESSA
;
A
#
# COMPACT_ATOMS: atom_id res chain seq x y z
N MET A 1 -54.73 -41.04 -45.43
CA MET A 1 -56.10 -40.94 -44.89
C MET A 1 -56.14 -39.78 -43.91
N SER A 2 -57.18 -38.97 -44.07
CA SER A 2 -57.49 -37.67 -43.45
C SER A 2 -57.56 -37.71 -41.91
N LEU A 3 -57.62 -36.50 -41.32
CA LEU A 3 -58.37 -36.04 -40.12
C LEU A 3 -57.41 -35.40 -39.08
N PHE A 4 -57.58 -34.18 -38.53
CA PHE A 4 -58.75 -33.31 -38.33
C PHE A 4 -58.30 -31.83 -38.18
N ARG A 5 -59.18 -30.92 -38.66
CA ARG A 5 -59.24 -29.43 -38.72
C ARG A 5 -59.55 -28.75 -37.34
N PRO A 6 -59.96 -27.46 -37.18
CA PRO A 6 -59.87 -26.19 -37.96
C PRO A 6 -59.54 -24.92 -37.11
N ALA A 7 -59.57 -23.77 -37.80
CA ALA A 7 -59.47 -22.37 -37.37
C ALA A 7 -60.48 -21.85 -36.33
N HIS A 8 -60.08 -20.79 -35.61
CA HIS A 8 -60.96 -19.76 -35.03
C HIS A 8 -60.73 -18.39 -35.70
N HIS A 9 -61.74 -17.55 -35.55
CA HIS A 9 -62.31 -16.64 -36.53
C HIS A 9 -62.48 -15.24 -35.90
N ARG A 10 -62.40 -14.17 -36.71
CA ARG A 10 -62.94 -12.80 -36.50
C ARG A 10 -62.19 -11.97 -35.44
N SER A 11 -62.09 -10.64 -35.47
CA SER A 11 -62.87 -9.57 -36.10
C SER A 11 -62.00 -8.29 -36.00
N LEU A 12 -61.72 -7.56 -37.07
CA LEU A 12 -62.34 -6.28 -37.45
C LEU A 12 -62.05 -5.04 -36.57
N LEU A 13 -61.53 -4.00 -37.25
CA LEU A 13 -61.84 -2.56 -37.09
C LEU A 13 -61.31 -1.92 -35.78
N ASN A 14 -60.86 -0.68 -35.70
CA ASN A 14 -60.68 0.41 -36.65
C ASN A 14 -59.88 1.50 -35.91
N HIS A 15 -59.27 2.41 -36.68
CA HIS A 15 -59.03 3.82 -36.37
C HIS A 15 -58.65 4.20 -34.93
N THR A 16 -57.50 4.86 -34.75
CA THR A 16 -57.49 6.31 -34.94
C THR A 16 -56.08 6.80 -35.29
N SER A 17 -56.04 7.55 -36.39
CA SER A 17 -54.94 8.44 -36.73
C SER A 17 -54.86 9.54 -35.67
N ARG A 18 -53.67 9.76 -35.11
CA ARG A 18 -53.32 11.05 -34.50
C ARG A 18 -51.90 11.40 -34.91
N LEU A 19 -51.85 12.29 -35.92
CA LEU A 19 -50.75 13.19 -36.22
C LEU A 19 -50.02 13.62 -34.94
N LEU A 20 -48.69 13.62 -34.94
CA LEU A 20 -47.88 14.63 -34.24
C LEU A 20 -46.44 14.62 -34.75
N GLN A 21 -45.96 15.85 -34.98
CA GLN A 21 -44.77 16.24 -35.71
C GLN A 21 -43.47 15.81 -35.04
N LYS A 22 -42.42 15.71 -35.86
CA LYS A 22 -41.01 15.51 -35.46
C LYS A 22 -40.58 16.55 -34.41
N PRO A 23 -40.06 16.17 -33.24
CA PRO A 23 -39.33 17.11 -32.41
C PRO A 23 -37.89 17.23 -32.91
N HIS A 24 -37.48 18.48 -33.08
CA HIS A 24 -36.13 18.91 -33.38
C HIS A 24 -35.09 18.30 -32.44
N GLN A 25 -33.94 17.98 -33.03
CA GLN A 25 -32.73 17.58 -32.35
C GLN A 25 -32.26 18.72 -31.42
N ILE A 26 -32.47 18.56 -30.12
CA ILE A 26 -31.87 19.44 -29.12
C ILE A 26 -30.39 19.09 -29.04
N THR A 27 -29.55 19.87 -29.70
CA THR A 27 -28.09 19.80 -29.49
C THR A 27 -27.81 20.42 -28.13
N ILE A 28 -27.66 19.58 -27.10
CA ILE A 28 -27.13 20.02 -25.81
C ILE A 28 -25.63 20.29 -26.05
N LYS A 29 -25.27 21.57 -26.25
CA LYS A 29 -23.89 22.02 -26.08
C LYS A 29 -23.58 21.87 -24.59
N HIS A 30 -23.04 20.72 -24.21
CA HIS A 30 -22.56 20.50 -22.85
C HIS A 30 -21.50 21.57 -22.54
N PRO A 31 -21.69 22.42 -21.52
CA PRO A 31 -20.67 23.34 -21.07
C PRO A 31 -19.43 22.54 -20.65
N SER A 32 -18.26 23.06 -21.01
CA SER A 32 -16.92 22.50 -20.83
C SER A 32 -16.45 22.34 -19.36
N TYR A 33 -17.36 22.09 -18.43
CA TYR A 33 -17.11 21.92 -17.01
C TYR A 33 -17.23 20.43 -16.62
N LEU A 34 -16.22 19.62 -16.98
CA LEU A 34 -15.72 18.49 -16.18
C LEU A 34 -14.56 17.79 -16.92
N LYS A 35 -13.39 18.42 -17.00
CA LYS A 35 -12.14 17.65 -17.12
C LYS A 35 -11.64 17.36 -15.71
N MET A 36 -12.35 16.51 -14.99
CA MET A 36 -11.80 15.88 -13.81
C MET A 36 -10.97 14.70 -14.31
N SER A 37 -9.64 14.86 -14.32
CA SER A 37 -8.72 13.81 -14.72
C SER A 37 -8.91 12.62 -13.78
N PHE A 38 -9.38 11.49 -14.32
CA PHE A 38 -9.33 10.22 -13.64
C PHE A 38 -7.86 9.96 -13.29
N ARG A 39 -7.53 9.89 -11.99
CA ARG A 39 -6.17 9.53 -11.57
C ARG A 39 -5.99 8.05 -11.86
N ASP A 40 -5.02 7.73 -12.71
CA ASP A 40 -4.57 6.36 -12.91
C ASP A 40 -3.81 5.90 -11.67
N TYR A 41 -4.51 5.19 -10.78
CA TYR A 41 -3.93 4.65 -9.57
C TYR A 41 -2.97 3.48 -9.82
N SER A 42 -2.95 2.90 -11.03
CA SER A 42 -2.12 1.74 -11.36
C SER A 42 -0.66 2.10 -11.62
N ASN A 43 -0.33 3.38 -11.74
CA ASN A 43 1.00 3.83 -12.16
C ASN A 43 1.57 4.95 -11.27
N ILE A 44 1.20 4.94 -9.98
CA ILE A 44 1.75 5.89 -9.00
C ILE A 44 3.12 5.40 -8.54
N GLU A 45 4.15 6.21 -8.74
CA GLU A 45 5.51 5.93 -8.28
C GLU A 45 5.62 5.92 -6.76
N THR A 46 6.46 5.03 -6.23
CA THR A 46 6.80 4.99 -4.81
C THR A 46 7.81 6.08 -4.45
N PRO A 47 7.89 6.48 -3.17
CA PRO A 47 8.88 7.47 -2.75
C PRO A 47 10.32 6.99 -3.01
N ALA A 48 11.18 7.90 -3.48
CA ALA A 48 12.57 7.58 -3.82
C ALA A 48 13.41 7.04 -2.64
N SER A 49 13.03 7.36 -1.39
CA SER A 49 13.73 6.89 -0.20
C SER A 49 12.80 6.74 0.99
N CYS A 50 13.10 5.78 1.86
CA CYS A 50 12.42 5.58 3.12
C CYS A 50 13.37 5.13 4.23
N TYR A 51 12.92 5.27 5.46
CA TYR A 51 13.42 4.48 6.58
C TYR A 51 12.27 3.65 7.14
N VAL A 52 12.55 2.39 7.49
CA VAL A 52 11.57 1.47 8.05
C VAL A 52 12.13 0.89 9.33
N ASP A 53 11.44 1.08 10.44
CA ASP A 53 11.64 0.27 11.64
C ASP A 53 10.68 -0.92 11.58
N PHE A 54 11.22 -2.14 11.54
CA PHE A 54 10.40 -3.35 11.51
C PHE A 54 10.74 -4.30 12.67
N CYS A 55 9.71 -4.98 13.15
CA CYS A 55 9.77 -6.03 14.16
C CYS A 55 9.20 -7.31 13.55
N LEU A 56 10.06 -8.30 13.32
CA LEU A 56 9.71 -9.60 12.77
C LEU A 56 9.54 -10.63 13.89
N ILE A 57 8.39 -11.29 13.92
CA ILE A 57 8.01 -12.27 14.94
C ILE A 57 7.65 -13.59 14.25
N PRO A 58 8.47 -14.66 14.40
CA PRO A 58 8.07 -15.98 13.97
C PRO A 58 7.01 -16.54 14.92
N VAL A 59 5.99 -17.19 14.37
CA VAL A 59 4.82 -17.69 15.12
C VAL A 59 4.72 -19.21 14.99
N GLY A 60 4.49 -19.89 16.10
CA GLY A 60 4.28 -21.34 16.13
C GLY A 60 5.55 -22.15 15.93
N THR A 61 6.69 -21.64 16.41
CA THR A 61 8.00 -22.33 16.37
C THR A 61 8.11 -23.49 17.37
N GLY A 62 7.21 -23.57 18.34
CA GLY A 62 7.29 -24.52 19.46
C GLY A 62 8.31 -24.14 20.55
N ASN A 63 9.02 -23.01 20.38
CA ASN A 63 10.00 -22.50 21.32
C ASN A 63 9.68 -21.04 21.69
N VAL A 64 10.00 -20.63 22.93
CA VAL A 64 9.80 -19.25 23.39
C VAL A 64 10.86 -18.30 22.79
N SER A 65 12.09 -18.78 22.64
CA SER A 65 13.18 -17.99 22.09
C SER A 65 13.14 -17.99 20.56
N VAL A 66 13.34 -16.81 19.98
CA VAL A 66 13.36 -16.55 18.53
C VAL A 66 14.69 -15.97 18.05
N ALA A 67 15.72 -16.02 18.89
CA ALA A 67 17.00 -15.36 18.64
C ALA A 67 17.75 -15.93 17.42
N LYS A 68 17.54 -17.22 17.10
CA LYS A 68 18.19 -17.87 15.94
C LYS A 68 17.64 -17.30 14.63
N GLU A 69 16.32 -17.15 14.55
CA GLU A 69 15.63 -16.56 13.41
C GLU A 69 16.02 -15.09 13.26
N VAL A 70 16.04 -14.32 14.36
CA VAL A 70 16.46 -12.91 14.34
C VAL A 70 17.93 -12.77 13.90
N ALA A 71 18.82 -13.68 14.31
CA ALA A 71 20.20 -13.68 13.84
C ALA A 71 20.30 -13.88 12.32
N GLU A 72 19.46 -14.74 11.74
CA GLU A 72 19.40 -14.95 10.29
C GLU A 72 18.88 -13.71 9.55
N VAL A 73 17.87 -13.04 10.10
CA VAL A 73 17.39 -11.73 9.62
C VAL A 73 18.56 -10.73 9.54
N GLN A 74 19.38 -10.64 10.58
CA GLN A 74 20.53 -9.72 10.59
C GLN A 74 21.59 -10.07 9.56
N ARG A 75 21.82 -11.36 9.26
CA ARG A 75 22.76 -11.78 8.21
C ARG A 75 22.29 -11.32 6.83
N VAL A 76 21.00 -11.48 6.54
CA VAL A 76 20.41 -10.99 5.28
C VAL A 76 20.52 -9.47 5.16
N LEU A 77 20.23 -8.73 6.24
CA LEU A 77 20.38 -7.27 6.25
C LEU A 77 21.83 -6.85 6.01
N ALA A 78 22.80 -7.48 6.68
CA ALA A 78 24.22 -7.21 6.47
C ALA A 78 24.65 -7.51 5.03
N ALA A 79 24.18 -8.60 4.44
CA ALA A 79 24.48 -8.98 3.06
C ALA A 79 23.82 -8.05 2.02
N SER A 80 22.75 -7.34 2.38
CA SER A 80 22.05 -6.42 1.47
C SER A 80 22.84 -5.14 1.16
N GLY A 81 23.79 -4.77 2.02
CA GLY A 81 24.52 -3.50 1.93
C GLY A 81 23.73 -2.26 2.33
N LEU A 82 22.45 -2.40 2.71
CA LEU A 82 21.64 -1.30 3.22
C LEU A 82 22.09 -0.89 4.63
N LYS A 83 21.95 0.40 4.96
CA LYS A 83 22.19 0.85 6.34
C LYS A 83 21.11 0.28 7.23
N SER A 84 21.52 -0.53 8.21
CA SER A 84 20.61 -1.11 9.21
C SER A 84 21.14 -0.91 10.62
N THR A 85 20.25 -0.56 11.55
CA THR A 85 20.55 -0.38 12.97
C THR A 85 19.62 -1.27 13.80
N MET A 86 20.16 -2.31 14.42
CA MET A 86 19.41 -3.21 15.29
C MET A 86 19.23 -2.60 16.69
N HIS A 87 18.08 -2.83 17.30
CA HIS A 87 17.80 -2.50 18.70
C HIS A 87 16.91 -3.58 19.33
N SER A 88 16.58 -3.43 20.62
CA SER A 88 15.88 -4.46 21.40
C SER A 88 14.50 -4.86 20.84
N ALA A 89 13.82 -3.93 20.17
CA ALA A 89 12.45 -4.10 19.68
C ALA A 89 12.33 -4.31 18.16
N GLY A 90 13.44 -4.35 17.41
CA GLY A 90 13.38 -4.40 15.95
C GLY A 90 14.67 -4.00 15.27
N THR A 91 14.56 -3.64 14.01
CA THR A 91 15.67 -3.14 13.21
C THR A 91 15.20 -2.03 12.30
N THR A 92 15.91 -0.92 12.34
CA THR A 92 15.70 0.20 11.42
C THR A 92 16.57 0.02 10.19
N VAL A 93 15.97 0.05 8.99
CA VAL A 93 16.65 -0.07 7.69
C VAL A 93 16.37 1.17 6.86
N GLU A 94 17.38 1.67 6.16
CA GLU A 94 17.31 2.90 5.36
C GLU A 94 17.77 2.64 3.93
N GLY A 95 17.08 3.22 2.94
CA GLY A 95 17.40 3.03 1.52
C GLY A 95 16.31 3.55 0.59
N SER A 96 16.33 3.09 -0.67
CA SER A 96 15.18 3.29 -1.56
C SER A 96 13.97 2.46 -1.09
N TRP A 97 12.75 2.90 -1.43
CA TRP A 97 11.54 2.17 -1.07
C TRP A 97 11.61 0.71 -1.53
N ASP A 98 11.99 0.50 -2.79
CA ASP A 98 11.98 -0.83 -3.40
C ASP A 98 13.04 -1.75 -2.80
N GLU A 99 14.26 -1.25 -2.55
CA GLU A 99 15.32 -2.05 -1.91
C GLU A 99 14.95 -2.43 -0.47
N VAL A 100 14.41 -1.48 0.30
CA VAL A 100 14.01 -1.72 1.69
C VAL A 100 12.86 -2.73 1.76
N MET A 101 11.81 -2.56 0.95
CA MET A 101 10.68 -3.50 0.95
C MET A 101 11.09 -4.87 0.40
N LYS A 102 12.01 -4.92 -0.56
CA LYS A 102 12.59 -6.16 -1.07
C LYS A 102 13.36 -6.90 0.02
N VAL A 103 14.25 -6.23 0.76
CA VAL A 103 15.02 -6.90 1.83
C VAL A 103 14.09 -7.37 2.96
N ILE A 104 13.04 -6.61 3.28
CA ILE A 104 12.01 -7.04 4.24
C ILE A 104 11.30 -8.32 3.76
N GLY A 105 11.00 -8.44 2.46
CA GLY A 105 10.50 -9.68 1.88
C GLY A 105 11.51 -10.84 1.98
N GLN A 106 12.79 -10.57 1.74
CA GLN A 106 13.86 -11.57 1.81
C GLN A 106 14.07 -12.11 3.24
N VAL A 107 13.96 -11.25 4.26
CA VAL A 107 14.07 -11.71 5.65
C VAL A 107 12.89 -12.59 6.07
N HIS A 108 11.69 -12.40 5.50
CA HIS A 108 10.61 -13.37 5.66
C HIS A 108 10.95 -14.71 5.01
N ALA A 109 11.47 -14.66 3.77
CA ALA A 109 11.81 -15.86 3.02
C ALA A 109 12.89 -16.69 3.73
N VAL A 110 13.93 -16.07 4.29
CA VAL A 110 14.99 -16.80 5.01
C VAL A 110 14.48 -17.45 6.29
N VAL A 111 13.56 -16.79 7.01
CA VAL A 111 12.93 -17.36 8.21
C VAL A 111 12.03 -18.55 7.84
N HIS A 112 11.33 -18.48 6.71
CA HIS A 112 10.59 -19.62 6.16
C HIS A 112 11.49 -20.79 5.76
N GLN A 113 12.66 -20.53 5.18
CA GLN A 113 13.66 -21.57 4.86
C GLN A 113 14.17 -22.28 6.11
N GLY A 114 14.19 -21.59 7.26
CA GLY A 114 14.46 -22.16 8.58
C GLY A 114 13.35 -23.06 9.16
N GLY A 115 12.25 -23.27 8.42
CA GLY A 115 11.14 -24.15 8.82
C GLY A 115 10.00 -23.45 9.56
N VAL A 116 10.09 -22.13 9.78
CA VAL A 116 9.01 -21.35 10.41
C VAL A 116 7.85 -21.21 9.42
N LYS A 117 6.66 -21.67 9.81
CA LYS A 117 5.49 -21.67 8.92
C LYS A 117 4.80 -20.31 8.81
N ARG A 118 4.89 -19.48 9.85
CA ARG A 118 4.23 -18.18 9.92
C ARG A 118 5.17 -17.13 10.47
N VAL A 119 5.27 -16.02 9.76
CA VAL A 119 5.99 -14.82 10.20
C VAL A 119 5.00 -13.67 10.25
N GLN A 120 4.94 -12.97 11.38
CA GLN A 120 4.23 -11.71 11.51
C GLN A 120 5.25 -10.60 11.64
N THR A 121 5.13 -9.57 10.81
CA THR A 121 5.97 -8.38 10.91
C THR A 121 5.11 -7.16 11.12
N SER A 122 5.51 -6.31 12.06
CA SER A 122 4.99 -4.96 12.21
C SER A 122 6.05 -3.98 11.77
N MET A 123 5.65 -2.89 11.11
CA MET A 123 6.60 -1.90 10.62
C MET A 123 6.05 -0.48 10.72
N ARG A 124 6.94 0.47 11.02
CA ARG A 124 6.69 1.90 10.92
C ARG A 124 7.61 2.44 9.83
N VAL A 125 7.03 2.95 8.75
CA VAL A 125 7.75 3.54 7.62
C VAL A 125 7.60 5.05 7.62
N GLY A 126 8.69 5.75 7.30
CA GLY A 126 8.66 7.18 7.07
C GLY A 126 9.31 7.55 5.75
N THR A 127 8.69 8.50 5.06
CA THR A 127 9.19 9.12 3.83
C THR A 127 9.02 10.62 3.95
N ARG A 128 9.87 11.36 3.23
CA ARG A 128 9.81 12.83 3.17
C ARG A 128 10.42 13.30 1.86
N ILE A 129 9.96 14.45 1.36
CA ILE A 129 10.40 15.03 0.08
C ILE A 129 11.15 16.36 0.24
N ASP A 130 11.14 16.94 1.45
CA ASP A 130 11.71 18.25 1.74
C ASP A 130 13.21 18.21 2.05
N LYS A 131 13.73 17.11 2.61
CA LYS A 131 15.17 16.89 2.85
C LYS A 131 15.53 15.42 2.98
N LYS A 132 16.79 15.09 2.71
CA LYS A 132 17.37 13.78 3.08
C LYS A 132 17.71 13.78 4.56
N GLN A 133 17.25 12.78 5.29
CA GLN A 133 17.51 12.64 6.72
C GLN A 133 17.53 11.16 7.11
N THR A 134 18.55 10.74 7.85
CA THR A 134 18.67 9.38 8.38
C THR A 134 17.90 9.21 9.69
N ALA A 135 17.69 7.96 10.14
CA ALA A 135 17.09 7.72 11.44
C ALA A 135 17.96 8.27 12.59
N GLU A 136 19.29 8.16 12.42
CA GLU A 136 20.28 8.69 13.35
C GLU A 136 20.20 10.21 13.49
N ASP A 137 20.02 10.94 12.38
CA ASP A 137 19.86 12.41 12.40
C ASP A 137 18.62 12.83 13.20
N LYS A 138 17.55 12.02 13.20
CA LYS A 138 16.35 12.29 14.01
C LYS A 138 16.67 12.17 15.50
N VAL A 139 17.42 11.14 15.89
CA VAL A 139 17.86 10.94 17.28
C VAL A 139 18.79 12.08 17.71
N LYS A 140 19.80 12.42 16.89
CA LYS A 140 20.72 13.52 17.16
C LYS A 140 20.00 14.84 17.37
N ARG A 141 18.98 15.14 16.55
CA ARG A 141 18.20 16.37 16.70
C ARG A 141 17.48 16.43 18.05
N VAL A 142 16.87 15.33 18.49
CA VAL A 142 16.21 15.27 19.80
C VAL A 142 17.22 15.42 20.92
N GLN A 143 18.36 14.73 20.85
CA GLN A 143 19.43 14.83 21.85
C GLN A 143 19.99 16.25 21.98
N ALA A 144 20.12 16.98 20.86
CA ALA A 144 20.53 18.39 20.89
C ALA A 144 19.55 19.26 21.67
N ILE A 145 18.23 19.10 21.44
CA ILE A 145 17.19 19.83 22.20
C ILE A 145 17.32 19.54 23.69
N LEU A 146 17.36 18.25 24.06
CA LEU A 146 17.45 17.85 25.46
C LEU A 146 18.71 18.40 26.15
N SER A 147 19.81 18.51 25.42
CA SER A 147 21.06 19.07 25.94
C SER A 147 21.03 20.60 26.08
N GLU A 148 20.24 21.29 25.25
CA GLU A 148 20.00 22.73 25.34
C GLU A 148 19.12 23.05 26.57
N ASP A 149 18.06 22.27 26.78
CA ASP A 149 17.14 22.43 27.92
C ASP A 149 17.88 22.32 29.27
N GLN A 150 18.77 21.33 29.41
CA GLN A 150 19.58 21.12 30.62
C GLN A 150 20.55 22.28 30.92
N LYS A 151 21.04 22.98 29.89
CA LYS A 151 21.92 24.16 30.07
C LYS A 151 21.13 25.39 30.51
N GLY A 152 19.89 25.52 30.05
CA GLY A 152 18.98 26.59 30.48
C GLY A 152 18.64 26.51 31.96
N GLU A 153 18.40 25.31 32.49
CA GLU A 153 18.05 25.07 33.89
C GLU A 153 19.25 25.21 34.85
N SER A 154 20.48 24.98 34.39
CA SER A 154 21.70 25.10 35.20
C SER A 154 22.31 26.51 35.21
N SER A 155 21.73 27.42 34.42
CA SER A 155 22.13 28.83 34.32
C SER A 155 21.12 29.79 34.99
N ALA A 156 20.04 29.25 35.58
CA ALA A 156 18.99 29.94 36.31
C ALA A 156 19.04 29.57 37.79
#